data_AF-A0AA35SL35-F1
#
_entry.id   AF-A0AA35SL35-F1
#
_cell.length_a   1.000
_cell.length_b   1.000
_cell.length_c   1.000
_cell.angle_alpha   90.00
_cell.angle_beta   90.00
_cell.angle_gamma   90.00
#
_symmetry.space_group_name_H-M   'P 1'
#
loop_
_entity.id
_entity.type
_entity.pdbx_description
1 polymer ?
#
loop_
_entity_poly.entity_id
_entity_poly.type
_entity_poly.pdbx_seq_one_letter_code
_entity_poly.pdbx_strand_id
1 'polypeptide(L)'
;MTIMTWMKMKGILILVILFKIPSANNLRIQVLRSVDRWSADENHEASIYNAYLHAIENAQHSIYIENQFFISSQSGVFLKVENQLLSAMAKRIARAYRNGEDFHIYVIMPLKPEFPGEWDTKSGKDLSKLMIVDDKITIIGSANINDRSMLGSRDSEVAVMIEDVQVMDGRMKGHSFPVGKFSHSLRCHLMREHLGLLDDESYNMSTNLKVEDPLELHPRFGEVALANTLTFERVFGGRITPTDHVWNFDDLKNRVSIPGLVDFDVNEAKKELSNIRGNIVIYPLLFLAEVLKPSYLDMFSMYVDTRGDTKDLNFDTEKTFVA
;
A
#
# COMPACT_ATOMS: atom_id res chain seq x y z
N MET A 1 -26.41 0.59 4.90
CA MET A 1 -26.75 1.96 5.31
C MET A 1 -25.61 2.48 6.16
N THR A 2 -24.73 3.28 5.56
CA THR A 2 -23.59 3.92 6.23
C THR A 2 -24.14 4.99 7.16
N ILE A 3 -23.81 4.92 8.44
CA ILE A 3 -24.15 5.98 9.40
C ILE A 3 -22.86 6.74 9.64
N MET A 4 -22.80 8.00 9.18
CA MET A 4 -21.70 8.89 9.52
C MET A 4 -22.06 9.59 10.83
N THR A 5 -21.30 9.33 11.89
CA THR A 5 -21.49 10.01 13.18
C THR A 5 -20.19 10.66 13.59
N TRP A 6 -20.29 11.89 14.08
CA TRP A 6 -19.17 12.64 14.64
C TRP A 6 -19.00 12.25 16.12
N MET A 7 -17.83 11.73 16.49
CA MET A 7 -17.49 11.51 17.90
C MET A 7 -16.49 12.57 18.34
N LYS A 8 -16.80 13.26 19.45
CA LYS A 8 -15.98 14.35 19.99
C LYS A 8 -15.20 13.82 21.20
N MET A 9 -13.91 13.58 21.04
CA MET A 9 -12.99 13.25 22.13
C MET A 9 -11.97 14.38 22.28
N LYS A 10 -11.90 14.98 23.47
CA LYS A 10 -10.89 15.99 23.85
C LYS A 10 -10.61 17.08 22.79
N GLY A 11 -11.65 17.57 22.10
CA GLY A 11 -11.53 18.66 21.13
C GLY A 11 -11.18 18.26 19.69
N ILE A 12 -10.92 16.99 19.42
CA ILE A 12 -10.72 16.46 18.05
C ILE A 12 -12.07 15.90 17.56
N LEU A 13 -12.51 16.34 16.37
CA LEU A 13 -13.64 15.71 15.67
C LEU A 13 -13.09 14.53 14.88
N ILE A 14 -13.45 13.32 15.29
CA ILE A 14 -13.17 12.11 14.51
C ILE A 14 -14.43 11.79 13.72
N LEU A 15 -14.29 11.72 12.39
CA LEU A 15 -15.34 11.18 11.53
C LEU A 15 -15.33 9.66 11.69
N VAL A 16 -16.34 9.13 12.38
CA VAL A 16 -16.52 7.69 12.52
C VAL A 16 -17.49 7.26 11.43
N ILE A 17 -16.96 6.54 10.42
CA ILE A 17 -17.78 5.85 9.44
C ILE A 17 -18.26 4.55 10.09
N LEU A 18 -19.51 4.53 10.55
CA LEU A 18 -20.14 3.31 11.06
C LEU A 18 -20.68 2.53 9.86
N PHE A 19 -19.95 1.48 9.48
CA PHE A 19 -20.52 0.43 8.66
C PHE A 19 -21.52 -0.35 9.51
N LYS A 20 -22.80 -0.32 9.13
CA LYS A 20 -23.78 -1.28 9.64
C LYS A 20 -23.39 -2.65 9.10
N ILE A 21 -22.57 -3.39 9.84
CA ILE A 21 -22.22 -4.78 9.54
C ILE A 21 -23.50 -5.60 9.79
N PRO A 22 -24.23 -6.02 8.74
CA PRO A 22 -25.37 -6.92 8.95
C PRO A 22 -24.75 -8.23 9.44
N SER A 23 -25.08 -8.67 10.65
CA SER A 23 -24.48 -9.83 11.37
C SER A 23 -23.09 -9.64 12.01
N ALA A 24 -22.92 -8.61 12.84
CA ALA A 24 -21.74 -8.45 13.72
C ALA A 24 -21.49 -9.62 14.71
N ASN A 25 -22.38 -10.61 14.80
CA ASN A 25 -22.22 -11.78 15.68
C ASN A 25 -21.09 -12.74 15.25
N ASN A 26 -20.46 -12.52 14.08
CA ASN A 26 -19.54 -13.45 13.43
C ASN A 26 -18.13 -12.88 13.17
N LEU A 27 -17.81 -11.74 13.78
CA LEU A 27 -16.49 -11.12 13.69
C LEU A 27 -15.89 -11.03 15.08
N ARG A 28 -14.59 -11.30 15.20
CA ARG A 28 -13.82 -10.93 16.38
C ARG A 28 -13.14 -9.61 16.08
N ILE A 29 -13.48 -8.58 16.85
CA ILE A 29 -12.96 -7.23 16.66
C ILE A 29 -12.12 -6.87 17.88
N GLN A 30 -10.88 -6.48 17.65
CA GLN A 30 -9.97 -5.97 18.67
C GLN A 30 -9.61 -4.52 18.34
N VAL A 31 -9.82 -3.62 19.30
CA VAL A 31 -9.34 -2.24 19.20
C VAL A 31 -7.84 -2.22 19.49
N LEU A 32 -7.10 -1.46 18.68
CA LEU A 32 -5.67 -1.26 18.74
C LEU A 32 -5.36 0.24 18.79
N ARG A 33 -4.22 0.61 19.36
CA ARG A 33 -3.77 2.00 19.44
C ARG A 33 -2.25 2.14 19.46
N SER A 34 -1.82 3.33 19.08
CA SER A 34 -0.47 3.84 19.33
C SER A 34 -0.61 5.01 20.29
N VAL A 35 -0.10 4.89 21.52
CA VAL A 35 -0.19 5.95 22.54
C VAL A 35 1.03 5.94 23.45
N ASP A 36 1.31 7.10 24.05
CA ASP A 36 2.33 7.25 25.10
C ASP A 36 1.85 8.26 26.15
N ARG A 37 2.64 8.44 27.23
CA ARG A 37 2.33 9.33 28.34
C ARG A 37 2.01 10.75 27.90
N TRP A 38 2.75 11.27 26.92
CA TRP A 38 2.57 12.65 26.46
C TRP A 38 1.21 12.89 25.79
N SER A 39 0.63 11.85 25.18
CA SER A 39 -0.57 11.98 24.36
C SER A 39 -1.84 11.49 25.05
N ALA A 40 -1.74 10.47 25.89
CA ALA A 40 -2.89 9.87 26.57
C ALA A 40 -2.79 9.85 28.11
N ASP A 41 -1.65 10.23 28.70
CA ASP A 41 -1.32 10.01 30.12
C ASP A 41 -1.39 8.53 30.55
N GLU A 42 -1.09 7.65 29.60
CA GLU A 42 -1.11 6.19 29.76
C GLU A 42 0.28 5.60 29.53
N ASN A 43 0.47 4.33 29.92
CA ASN A 43 1.69 3.61 29.56
C ASN A 43 1.80 3.47 28.04
N HIS A 44 3.05 3.49 27.57
CA HIS A 44 3.38 3.28 26.17
C HIS A 44 2.71 2.03 25.60
N GLU A 45 2.07 2.18 24.44
CA GLU A 45 1.43 1.10 23.70
C GLU A 45 1.65 1.27 22.20
N ALA A 46 2.06 0.18 21.55
CA ALA A 46 2.24 0.07 20.09
C ALA A 46 1.47 -1.16 19.55
N SER A 47 0.22 -1.34 19.98
CA SER A 47 -0.56 -2.54 19.66
C SER A 47 -0.93 -2.63 18.18
N ILE A 48 -1.03 -1.49 17.48
CA ILE A 48 -1.20 -1.45 16.02
C ILE A 48 0.00 -2.10 15.32
N TYR A 49 1.22 -1.66 15.65
CA TYR A 49 2.44 -2.20 15.05
C TYR A 49 2.62 -3.69 15.33
N ASN A 50 2.35 -4.12 16.56
CA ASN A 50 2.40 -5.53 16.94
C ASN A 50 1.40 -6.37 16.14
N ALA A 51 0.18 -5.87 15.92
CA ALA A 51 -0.82 -6.57 15.11
C ALA A 51 -0.40 -6.65 13.63
N TYR A 52 0.15 -5.57 13.07
CA TYR A 52 0.69 -5.57 11.71
C TYR A 52 1.81 -6.61 11.55
N LEU A 53 2.81 -6.60 12.43
CA LEU A 53 3.90 -7.59 12.43
C LEU A 53 3.36 -9.02 12.51
N HIS A 54 2.49 -9.27 13.50
CA HIS A 54 1.93 -10.60 13.71
C HIS A 54 1.17 -11.10 12.48
N ALA A 55 0.36 -10.26 11.86
CA ALA A 55 -0.40 -10.62 10.67
C ALA A 55 0.52 -10.90 9.47
N ILE A 56 1.57 -10.10 9.25
CA ILE A 56 2.53 -10.29 8.16
C ILE A 56 3.32 -11.59 8.33
N GLU A 57 3.82 -11.86 9.54
CA GLU A 57 4.63 -13.05 9.82
C GLU A 57 3.83 -14.35 9.65
N ASN A 58 2.53 -14.31 9.99
CA ASN A 58 1.63 -15.45 9.91
C ASN A 58 0.86 -15.56 8.59
N ALA A 59 0.98 -14.60 7.67
CA ALA A 59 0.35 -14.66 6.36
C ALA A 59 0.77 -15.92 5.59
N GLN A 60 -0.15 -16.57 4.88
CA GLN A 60 0.08 -17.82 4.17
C GLN A 60 0.00 -17.66 2.65
N HIS A 61 -0.88 -16.81 2.13
CA HIS A 61 -1.18 -16.71 0.70
C HIS A 61 -1.03 -15.29 0.17
N SER A 62 -1.66 -14.30 0.80
CA SER A 62 -1.61 -12.94 0.28
C SER A 62 -1.73 -11.88 1.35
N ILE A 63 -1.11 -10.74 1.07
CA ILE A 63 -1.28 -9.52 1.84
C ILE A 63 -1.69 -8.42 0.87
N TYR A 64 -2.75 -7.68 1.19
CA TYR A 64 -3.18 -6.51 0.46
C TYR A 64 -3.09 -5.30 1.37
N ILE A 65 -2.44 -4.24 0.90
CA ILE A 65 -2.16 -3.02 1.67
C ILE A 65 -2.63 -1.83 0.84
N GLU A 66 -3.48 -0.98 1.42
CA GLU A 66 -3.64 0.41 0.98
C GLU A 66 -3.10 1.31 2.09
N ASN A 67 -2.09 2.11 1.77
CA ASN A 67 -1.54 3.04 2.75
C ASN A 67 -1.03 4.33 2.12
N GLN A 68 -1.37 5.45 2.75
CA GLN A 68 -0.90 6.77 2.33
C GLN A 68 0.64 6.90 2.39
N PHE A 69 1.30 6.25 3.35
CA PHE A 69 2.77 6.23 3.44
C PHE A 69 3.27 4.80 3.57
N PHE A 70 4.43 4.54 2.97
CA PHE A 70 5.14 3.27 3.08
C PHE A 70 6.61 3.52 3.42
N ILE A 71 6.88 3.93 4.66
CA ILE A 71 8.22 4.22 5.19
C ILE A 71 8.56 3.17 6.23
N SER A 72 9.30 2.15 5.81
CA SER A 72 9.75 1.05 6.68
C SER A 72 11.12 0.58 6.20
N SER A 73 11.88 -0.08 7.07
CA SER A 73 13.23 -0.55 6.74
C SER A 73 13.39 -2.04 6.99
N GLN A 74 14.30 -2.66 6.23
CA GLN A 74 14.90 -3.91 6.65
C GLN A 74 15.81 -3.66 7.85
N SER A 75 15.83 -4.60 8.79
CA SER A 75 16.67 -4.50 9.99
C SER A 75 18.14 -4.28 9.60
N GLY A 76 18.75 -3.20 10.09
CA GLY A 76 20.15 -2.85 9.82
C GLY A 76 20.42 -2.12 8.50
N VAL A 77 19.40 -1.86 7.68
CA VAL A 77 19.57 -1.17 6.38
C VAL A 77 19.36 0.34 6.49
N PHE A 78 18.50 0.81 7.39
CA PHE A 78 18.30 2.24 7.59
C PHE A 78 18.04 2.52 9.07
N LEU A 79 19.11 2.75 9.84
CA LEU A 79 19.01 2.87 11.32
C LEU A 79 18.08 4.00 11.80
N LYS A 80 17.78 4.99 10.95
CA LYS A 80 16.85 6.08 11.25
C LYS A 80 15.38 5.69 11.17
N VAL A 81 15.05 4.54 10.58
CA VAL A 81 13.70 3.98 10.50
C VAL A 81 13.66 2.72 11.35
N GLU A 82 12.89 2.78 12.42
CA GLU A 82 12.89 1.76 13.47
C GLU A 82 11.86 0.65 13.20
N ASN A 83 10.71 0.98 12.59
CA ASN A 83 9.67 -0.01 12.34
C ASN A 83 10.13 -1.07 11.33
N GLN A 84 9.88 -2.33 11.66
CA GLN A 84 10.39 -3.50 10.90
C GLN A 84 9.35 -4.17 9.98
N LEU A 85 8.30 -3.46 9.58
CA LEU A 85 7.24 -4.04 8.74
C LEU A 85 7.78 -4.53 7.38
N LEU A 86 8.65 -3.76 6.72
CA LEU A 86 9.32 -4.18 5.48
C LEU A 86 10.22 -5.40 5.71
N SER A 87 10.94 -5.46 6.84
CA SER A 87 11.73 -6.64 7.20
C SER A 87 10.87 -7.89 7.34
N ALA A 88 9.71 -7.78 7.98
CA ALA A 88 8.77 -8.90 8.14
C ALA A 88 8.21 -9.35 6.78
N MET A 89 7.81 -8.42 5.91
CA MET A 89 7.34 -8.73 4.56
C MET A 89 8.44 -9.43 3.72
N ALA A 90 9.67 -8.90 3.73
CA ALA A 90 10.79 -9.48 3.01
C ALA A 90 11.12 -10.90 3.51
N LYS A 91 11.11 -11.12 4.84
CA LYS A 91 11.28 -12.46 5.43
C LYS A 91 10.16 -13.41 4.99
N ARG A 92 8.92 -12.94 4.94
CA ARG A 92 7.77 -13.73 4.50
C ARG A 92 7.86 -14.12 3.02
N ILE A 93 8.25 -13.18 2.14
CA ILE A 93 8.50 -13.45 0.72
C ILE A 93 9.64 -14.47 0.56
N ALA A 94 10.75 -14.28 1.28
CA ALA A 94 11.88 -15.20 1.25
C ALA A 94 11.48 -16.61 1.73
N ARG A 95 10.58 -16.72 2.73
CA ARG A 95 10.00 -18.00 3.16
C ARG A 95 9.20 -18.65 2.03
N ALA A 96 8.32 -17.90 1.37
CA ALA A 96 7.51 -18.42 0.26
C ALA A 96 8.39 -18.95 -0.88
N TYR A 97 9.37 -18.16 -1.29
CA TYR A 97 10.32 -18.54 -2.35
C TYR A 97 11.06 -19.84 -2.01
N ARG A 98 11.60 -19.97 -0.78
CA ARG A 98 12.29 -21.18 -0.34
C ARG A 98 11.39 -22.41 -0.31
N ASN A 99 10.11 -22.22 -0.02
CA ASN A 99 9.13 -23.30 0.08
C ASN A 99 8.42 -23.60 -1.25
N GLY A 100 8.68 -22.82 -2.31
CA GLY A 100 7.93 -22.93 -3.57
C GLY A 100 6.44 -22.57 -3.43
N GLU A 101 6.10 -21.75 -2.43
CA GLU A 101 4.73 -21.29 -2.19
C GLU A 101 4.39 -20.14 -3.14
N ASP A 102 3.15 -20.11 -3.59
CA ASP A 102 2.61 -18.94 -4.28
C ASP A 102 2.16 -17.91 -3.25
N PHE A 103 2.82 -16.76 -3.24
CA PHE A 103 2.59 -15.73 -2.24
C PHE A 103 2.76 -14.34 -2.85
N HIS A 104 1.74 -13.51 -2.69
CA HIS A 104 1.71 -12.18 -3.29
C HIS A 104 1.41 -11.09 -2.26
N ILE A 105 2.12 -9.97 -2.36
CA ILE A 105 1.82 -8.75 -1.62
C ILE A 105 1.39 -7.69 -2.62
N TYR A 106 0.21 -7.11 -2.41
CA TYR A 106 -0.27 -5.93 -3.12
C TYR A 106 -0.03 -4.71 -2.24
N VAL A 107 0.68 -3.72 -2.77
CA VAL A 107 0.87 -2.43 -2.12
C VAL A 107 0.29 -1.35 -3.02
N ILE A 108 -0.81 -0.76 -2.56
CA ILE A 108 -1.48 0.36 -3.21
C ILE A 108 -1.17 1.61 -2.40
N MET A 109 -0.66 2.62 -3.08
CA MET A 109 -0.26 3.88 -2.47
C MET A 109 -0.45 5.04 -3.46
N PRO A 110 -0.70 6.27 -2.97
CA PRO A 110 -0.82 7.42 -3.84
C PRO A 110 0.52 7.70 -4.55
N LEU A 111 0.47 8.07 -5.83
CA LEU A 111 1.66 8.40 -6.63
C LEU A 111 2.46 9.58 -6.07
N LYS A 112 1.81 10.51 -5.38
CA LYS A 112 2.47 11.66 -4.76
C LYS A 112 2.00 11.77 -3.30
N PRO A 113 2.92 11.99 -2.34
CA PRO A 113 2.52 12.31 -0.99
C PRO A 113 1.80 13.66 -0.99
N GLU A 114 0.55 13.69 -0.52
CA GLU A 114 -0.19 14.95 -0.41
C GLU A 114 0.28 15.72 0.82
N PHE A 115 0.76 16.95 0.61
CA PHE A 115 1.01 17.91 1.67
C PHE A 115 -0.13 18.94 1.73
N PRO A 116 -0.54 19.39 2.93
CA PRO A 116 -1.54 20.46 3.06
C PRO A 116 -1.10 21.71 2.27
N GLY A 117 -1.87 22.08 1.24
CA GLY A 117 -1.61 23.29 0.44
C GLY A 117 -1.42 23.06 -1.07
N GLU A 118 -1.38 21.81 -1.56
CA GLU A 118 -1.40 21.53 -3.00
C GLU A 118 -2.86 21.40 -3.51
N TRP A 119 -3.23 22.20 -4.51
CA TRP A 119 -4.62 22.48 -4.90
C TRP A 119 -5.20 21.51 -5.95
N ASP A 120 -4.56 20.37 -6.20
CA ASP A 120 -5.07 19.45 -7.23
C ASP A 120 -6.16 18.54 -6.67
N THR A 121 -7.40 19.03 -6.71
CA THR A 121 -8.60 18.34 -6.22
C THR A 121 -9.04 17.17 -7.09
N LYS A 122 -8.23 16.71 -8.06
CA LYS A 122 -8.61 15.70 -9.06
C LYS A 122 -7.84 14.39 -8.98
N SER A 123 -6.77 14.33 -8.18
CA SER A 123 -6.12 13.06 -7.83
C SER A 123 -7.05 12.28 -6.91
N GLY A 124 -7.28 10.99 -7.19
CA GLY A 124 -7.99 10.11 -6.26
C GLY A 124 -7.28 10.13 -4.91
N LYS A 125 -7.97 10.64 -3.88
CA LYS A 125 -7.39 10.86 -2.57
C LYS A 125 -7.34 9.54 -1.79
N ASP A 126 -6.28 8.76 -1.99
CA ASP A 126 -6.08 7.55 -1.18
C ASP A 126 -5.51 7.92 0.20
N LEU A 127 -6.42 8.06 1.16
CA LEU A 127 -6.11 8.25 2.58
C LEU A 127 -6.19 6.95 3.37
N SER A 128 -6.40 5.80 2.72
CA SER A 128 -6.60 4.53 3.40
C SER A 128 -5.40 4.19 4.29
N LYS A 129 -5.69 3.51 5.40
CA LYS A 129 -4.71 2.76 6.19
C LYS A 129 -5.32 1.39 6.49
N LEU A 130 -5.15 0.51 5.53
CA LEU A 130 -5.80 -0.80 5.46
C LEU A 130 -4.74 -1.87 5.18
N MET A 131 -4.87 -2.99 5.87
CA MET A 131 -4.19 -4.24 5.50
C MET A 131 -5.17 -5.40 5.59
N ILE A 132 -5.21 -6.25 4.56
CA ILE A 132 -6.00 -7.49 4.52
C ILE A 132 -5.03 -8.65 4.34
N VAL A 133 -5.13 -9.67 5.17
CA VAL A 133 -4.27 -10.87 5.13
C VAL A 133 -5.12 -12.11 4.91
N ASP A 134 -4.76 -12.87 3.86
CA ASP A 134 -5.36 -14.16 3.48
C ASP A 134 -6.88 -14.18 3.38
N ASP A 135 -7.49 -13.04 3.06
CA ASP A 135 -8.95 -12.84 3.09
C ASP A 135 -9.59 -13.26 4.43
N LYS A 136 -8.89 -13.16 5.56
CA LYS A 136 -9.36 -13.57 6.89
C LYS A 136 -9.20 -12.53 7.98
N ILE A 137 -8.15 -11.73 7.89
CA ILE A 137 -7.82 -10.69 8.87
C ILE A 137 -7.79 -9.37 8.14
N THR A 138 -8.45 -8.37 8.71
CA THR A 138 -8.45 -6.99 8.21
C THR A 138 -8.04 -6.04 9.34
N ILE A 139 -7.03 -5.21 9.11
CA ILE A 139 -6.64 -4.12 10.00
C ILE A 139 -6.98 -2.79 9.32
N ILE A 140 -7.83 -1.98 9.95
CA ILE A 140 -8.26 -0.66 9.45
C ILE A 140 -8.06 0.37 10.55
N GLY A 141 -7.48 1.53 10.22
CA GLY A 141 -7.30 2.59 11.21
C GLY A 141 -6.80 3.91 10.67
N SER A 142 -6.14 4.67 11.54
CA SER A 142 -5.50 5.94 11.23
C SER A 142 -3.99 5.83 10.98
N ALA A 143 -3.37 4.71 11.41
CA ALA A 143 -1.92 4.54 11.42
C ALA A 143 -1.32 4.30 10.03
N ASN A 144 -0.45 5.19 9.59
CA ASN A 144 0.32 5.01 8.38
C ASN A 144 1.46 4.00 8.58
N ILE A 145 1.98 3.38 7.51
CA ILE A 145 3.23 2.60 7.60
C ILE A 145 4.40 3.58 7.66
N ASN A 146 4.70 4.06 8.87
CA ASN A 146 5.87 4.85 9.22
C ASN A 146 6.11 4.82 10.73
N ASP A 147 7.28 5.25 11.17
CA ASP A 147 7.60 5.28 12.61
C ASP A 147 6.69 6.22 13.42
N ARG A 148 6.17 7.30 12.81
CA ARG A 148 5.29 8.26 13.49
C ARG A 148 4.02 7.60 14.00
N SER A 149 3.44 6.72 13.19
CA SER A 149 2.22 6.00 13.53
C SER A 149 2.48 4.66 14.22
N MET A 150 3.57 3.97 13.87
CA MET A 150 3.81 2.57 14.30
C MET A 150 4.49 2.44 15.67
N LEU A 151 5.34 3.38 16.09
CA LEU A 151 6.16 3.17 17.29
C LEU A 151 5.43 3.39 18.61
N GLY A 152 4.21 3.97 18.63
CA GLY A 152 3.50 4.27 19.88
C GLY A 152 3.98 5.53 20.61
N SER A 153 5.28 5.83 20.56
CA SER A 153 5.90 6.96 21.25
C SER A 153 5.74 8.31 20.55
N ARG A 154 5.21 8.30 19.32
CA ARG A 154 5.02 9.48 18.46
C ARG A 154 3.52 9.78 18.34
N ASP A 155 2.98 9.90 17.13
CA ASP A 155 1.59 10.30 16.91
C ASP A 155 0.62 9.31 17.57
N SER A 156 -0.50 9.82 18.11
CA SER A 156 -1.56 8.95 18.61
C SER A 156 -2.40 8.39 17.47
N GLU A 157 -2.57 7.07 17.45
CA GLU A 157 -3.32 6.37 16.41
C GLU A 157 -4.34 5.41 17.00
N VAL A 158 -5.38 5.14 16.24
CA VAL A 158 -6.38 4.11 16.55
C VAL A 158 -6.60 3.21 15.33
N ALA A 159 -6.74 1.92 15.58
CA ALA A 159 -7.12 0.96 14.56
C ALA A 159 -8.03 -0.12 15.16
N VAL A 160 -8.62 -0.92 14.28
CA VAL A 160 -9.30 -2.16 14.64
C VAL A 160 -8.72 -3.29 13.83
N MET A 161 -8.45 -4.42 14.50
CA MET A 161 -8.20 -5.70 13.84
C MET A 161 -9.50 -6.51 13.86
N ILE A 162 -9.90 -6.96 12.68
CA ILE A 162 -11.13 -7.70 12.42
C ILE A 162 -10.71 -9.08 11.94
N GLU A 163 -11.01 -10.10 12.72
CA GLU A 163 -10.84 -11.51 12.33
C GLU A 163 -12.21 -12.11 12.02
N ASP A 164 -12.35 -12.69 10.83
CA ASP A 164 -13.57 -13.41 10.45
C ASP A 164 -13.67 -14.74 11.23
N VAL A 165 -14.75 -14.90 12.01
CA VAL A 165 -15.01 -16.16 12.76
C VAL A 165 -15.74 -17.18 11.88
N GLN A 166 -16.61 -16.70 10.98
CA GLN A 166 -17.24 -17.53 9.97
C GLN A 166 -16.53 -17.40 8.64
N VAL A 167 -16.16 -18.56 8.08
CA VAL A 167 -15.57 -18.67 6.76
C VAL A 167 -16.63 -19.06 5.73
N MET A 168 -16.39 -18.69 4.47
CA MET A 168 -17.11 -19.12 3.28
C MET A 168 -16.14 -19.78 2.30
N ASP A 169 -16.68 -20.51 1.32
CA ASP A 169 -15.87 -21.09 0.25
C ASP A 169 -15.33 -19.98 -0.65
N GLY A 170 -14.00 -19.82 -0.68
CA GLY A 170 -13.26 -18.95 -1.58
C GLY A 170 -12.23 -19.73 -2.38
N ARG A 171 -11.30 -19.01 -3.02
CA ARG A 171 -10.22 -19.62 -3.80
C ARG A 171 -8.86 -18.97 -3.52
N MET A 172 -7.82 -19.79 -3.58
CA MET A 172 -6.42 -19.38 -3.58
C MET A 172 -5.69 -20.21 -4.63
N LYS A 173 -5.20 -19.56 -5.70
CA LYS A 173 -4.54 -20.22 -6.85
C LYS A 173 -5.41 -21.32 -7.48
N GLY A 174 -6.69 -21.02 -7.67
CA GLY A 174 -7.68 -21.93 -8.26
C GLY A 174 -8.18 -23.04 -7.33
N HIS A 175 -7.54 -23.26 -6.18
CA HIS A 175 -7.93 -24.27 -5.20
C HIS A 175 -8.96 -23.72 -4.22
N SER A 176 -9.88 -24.58 -3.76
CA SER A 176 -10.84 -24.21 -2.71
C SER A 176 -10.09 -23.85 -1.42
N PHE A 177 -10.41 -22.68 -0.86
CA PHE A 177 -9.81 -22.18 0.36
C PHE A 177 -10.85 -21.47 1.21
N PRO A 178 -10.95 -21.75 2.52
CA PRO A 178 -11.89 -21.07 3.39
C PRO A 178 -11.44 -19.61 3.60
N VAL A 179 -12.28 -18.66 3.21
CA VAL A 179 -12.04 -17.22 3.36
C VAL A 179 -13.05 -16.58 4.31
N GLY A 180 -12.65 -15.54 5.01
CA GLY A 180 -13.53 -14.74 5.86
C GLY A 180 -14.51 -13.91 5.03
N LYS A 181 -15.78 -13.84 5.43
CA LYS A 181 -16.80 -13.13 4.66
C LYS A 181 -16.51 -11.62 4.57
N PHE A 182 -16.11 -10.98 5.66
CA PHE A 182 -15.83 -9.55 5.69
C PHE A 182 -14.55 -9.24 4.91
N SER A 183 -13.44 -9.88 5.26
CA SER A 183 -12.13 -9.59 4.68
C SER A 183 -12.10 -9.89 3.17
N HIS A 184 -12.68 -11.03 2.74
CA HIS A 184 -12.80 -11.38 1.33
C HIS A 184 -13.66 -10.38 0.54
N SER A 185 -14.85 -10.04 1.06
CA SER A 185 -15.75 -9.14 0.35
C SER A 185 -15.17 -7.73 0.22
N LEU A 186 -14.48 -7.24 1.26
CA LEU A 186 -13.79 -5.95 1.22
C LEU A 186 -12.68 -5.94 0.17
N ARG A 187 -11.77 -6.92 0.19
CA ARG A 187 -10.69 -7.00 -0.80
C ARG A 187 -11.24 -7.16 -2.22
N CYS A 188 -12.25 -8.01 -2.43
CA CYS A 188 -12.94 -8.13 -3.73
C CYS A 188 -13.47 -6.78 -4.20
N HIS A 189 -14.14 -6.04 -3.31
CA HIS A 189 -14.72 -4.74 -3.64
C HIS A 189 -13.65 -3.74 -4.07
N LEU A 190 -12.57 -3.59 -3.30
CA LEU A 190 -11.48 -2.67 -3.60
C LEU A 190 -10.75 -3.04 -4.90
N MET A 191 -10.47 -4.33 -5.12
CA MET A 191 -9.89 -4.79 -6.39
C MET A 191 -10.80 -4.47 -7.58
N ARG A 192 -12.13 -4.64 -7.42
CA ARG A 192 -13.10 -4.27 -8.46
C ARG A 192 -13.11 -2.77 -8.72
N GLU A 193 -13.00 -1.95 -7.67
CA GLU A 193 -12.88 -0.49 -7.81
C GLU A 193 -11.63 -0.12 -8.62
N HIS A 194 -10.46 -0.63 -8.22
CA HIS A 194 -9.19 -0.35 -8.89
C HIS A 194 -9.14 -0.78 -10.35
N LEU A 195 -9.88 -1.84 -10.69
CA LEU A 195 -9.97 -2.39 -12.04
C LEU A 195 -11.14 -1.82 -12.85
N GLY A 196 -11.96 -0.93 -12.27
CA GLY A 196 -13.12 -0.33 -12.95
C GLY A 196 -14.26 -1.30 -13.21
N LEU A 197 -14.41 -2.33 -12.37
CA LEU A 197 -15.41 -3.39 -12.49
C LEU A 197 -16.70 -3.11 -11.70
N LEU A 198 -16.78 -2.01 -10.97
CA LEU A 198 -17.99 -1.67 -10.20
C LEU A 198 -19.15 -1.21 -11.09
N ASP A 199 -18.86 -0.42 -12.12
CA ASP A 199 -19.89 0.23 -12.95
C ASP A 199 -20.00 -0.34 -14.38
N ASP A 200 -19.09 -1.24 -14.80
CA ASP A 200 -19.04 -1.80 -16.16
C ASP A 200 -19.16 -3.33 -16.17
N GLU A 201 -20.41 -3.82 -16.17
CA GLU A 201 -20.72 -5.25 -16.27
C GLU A 201 -20.22 -5.88 -17.57
N SER A 202 -20.19 -5.11 -18.67
CA SER A 202 -19.76 -5.63 -19.98
C SER A 202 -18.27 -5.96 -19.99
N TYR A 203 -17.46 -5.06 -19.40
CA TYR A 203 -16.03 -5.26 -19.24
C TYR A 203 -15.74 -6.41 -18.27
N ASN A 204 -16.46 -6.49 -17.15
CA ASN A 204 -16.37 -7.59 -16.19
C ASN A 204 -16.62 -8.96 -16.85
N MET A 205 -17.66 -9.08 -17.67
CA MET A 205 -17.97 -10.32 -18.39
C MET A 205 -16.93 -10.67 -19.46
N SER A 206 -16.35 -9.68 -20.14
CA SER A 206 -15.37 -9.89 -21.22
C SER A 206 -13.96 -10.28 -20.73
N THR A 207 -13.56 -9.79 -19.56
CA THR A 207 -12.16 -9.92 -19.11
C THR A 207 -11.90 -11.14 -18.26
N ASN A 208 -12.95 -11.72 -17.64
CA ASN A 208 -12.85 -12.87 -16.74
C ASN A 208 -11.77 -12.64 -15.64
N LEU A 209 -11.67 -11.41 -15.14
CA LEU A 209 -10.78 -11.06 -14.03
C LEU A 209 -11.35 -11.68 -12.74
N LYS A 210 -10.68 -12.73 -12.27
CA LYS A 210 -11.09 -13.49 -11.08
C LYS A 210 -10.69 -12.76 -9.81
N VAL A 211 -11.39 -11.67 -9.52
CA VAL A 211 -11.13 -10.86 -8.32
C VAL A 211 -11.35 -11.65 -7.03
N GLU A 212 -12.02 -12.80 -7.07
CA GLU A 212 -12.23 -13.69 -5.93
C GLU A 212 -10.98 -14.51 -5.56
N ASP A 213 -9.97 -14.59 -6.43
CA ASP A 213 -8.73 -15.31 -6.18
C ASP A 213 -7.53 -14.35 -6.26
N PRO A 214 -6.99 -13.89 -5.13
CA PRO A 214 -5.91 -12.91 -5.13
C PRO A 214 -4.59 -13.46 -5.69
N LEU A 215 -4.43 -14.77 -5.88
CA LEU A 215 -3.22 -15.32 -6.50
C LEU A 215 -3.36 -15.41 -8.02
N GLU A 216 -4.53 -15.82 -8.52
CA GLU A 216 -4.80 -15.79 -9.96
C GLU A 216 -4.95 -14.36 -10.52
N LEU A 217 -5.42 -13.40 -9.71
CA LEU A 217 -5.56 -12.01 -10.12
C LEU A 217 -4.22 -11.30 -10.31
N HIS A 218 -3.19 -11.64 -9.53
CA HIS A 218 -1.93 -10.88 -9.43
C HIS A 218 -1.30 -10.51 -10.78
N PRO A 219 -1.03 -11.45 -11.71
CA PRO A 219 -0.44 -11.09 -13.01
C PRO A 219 -1.34 -10.15 -13.81
N ARG A 220 -2.66 -10.35 -13.79
CA ARG A 220 -3.62 -9.54 -14.55
C ARG A 220 -3.78 -8.13 -13.98
N PHE A 221 -3.68 -8.00 -12.66
CA PHE A 221 -3.66 -6.70 -11.99
C PHE A 221 -2.47 -5.85 -12.46
N GLY A 222 -1.28 -6.45 -12.54
CA GLY A 222 -0.08 -5.80 -13.08
C GLY A 222 -0.18 -5.45 -14.57
N GLU A 223 -0.80 -6.31 -15.39
CA GLU A 223 -1.05 -6.03 -16.81
C GLU A 223 -1.95 -4.80 -17.01
N VAL A 224 -3.02 -4.66 -16.23
CA VAL A 224 -3.91 -3.48 -16.27
C VAL A 224 -3.17 -2.22 -15.82
N ALA A 225 -2.42 -2.30 -14.72
CA ALA A 225 -1.61 -1.18 -14.22
C ALA A 225 -0.59 -0.71 -15.27
N LEU A 226 0.11 -1.64 -15.91
CA LEU A 226 1.08 -1.35 -16.96
C LEU A 226 0.41 -0.72 -18.19
N ALA A 227 -0.71 -1.30 -18.65
CA ALA A 227 -1.45 -0.77 -19.80
C ALA A 227 -1.91 0.67 -19.54
N ASN A 228 -2.51 0.94 -18.38
CA ASN A 228 -2.94 2.29 -18.00
C ASN A 228 -1.75 3.25 -17.94
N THR A 229 -0.63 2.84 -17.35
CA THR A 229 0.61 3.66 -17.26
C THR A 229 1.10 4.07 -18.64
N LEU A 230 1.24 3.10 -19.54
CA LEU A 230 1.71 3.35 -20.91
C LEU A 230 0.74 4.24 -21.69
N THR A 231 -0.57 4.08 -21.50
CA THR A 231 -1.57 4.98 -22.10
C THR A 231 -1.41 6.41 -21.58
N PHE A 232 -1.26 6.60 -20.28
CA PHE A 232 -1.03 7.95 -19.71
C PHE A 232 0.25 8.58 -20.26
N GLU A 233 1.36 7.85 -20.27
CA GLU A 233 2.64 8.36 -20.79
C GLU A 233 2.57 8.72 -22.27
N ARG A 234 1.91 7.89 -23.09
CA ARG A 234 1.71 8.17 -24.52
C ARG A 234 0.81 9.38 -24.75
N VAL A 235 -0.31 9.47 -24.04
CA VAL A 235 -1.31 10.52 -24.25
C VAL A 235 -0.78 11.88 -23.81
N PHE A 236 -0.19 11.94 -22.62
CA PHE A 236 0.21 13.20 -22.00
C PHE A 236 1.70 13.54 -22.16
N GLY A 237 2.51 12.61 -22.66
CA GLY A 237 3.92 12.81 -22.94
C GLY A 237 4.73 13.09 -21.67
N GLY A 238 5.64 14.05 -21.75
CA GLY A 238 6.53 14.37 -20.64
C GLY A 238 5.88 15.11 -19.46
N ARG A 239 4.57 15.32 -19.50
CA ARG A 239 3.80 15.92 -18.39
C ARG A 239 3.44 14.92 -17.29
N ILE A 240 3.53 13.62 -17.59
CA ILE A 240 3.28 12.58 -16.59
C ILE A 240 4.42 12.54 -15.58
N THR A 241 4.05 12.74 -14.31
CA THR A 241 4.93 12.61 -13.15
C THR A 241 4.13 12.08 -11.95
N PRO A 242 4.72 11.25 -11.08
CA PRO A 242 6.09 10.69 -11.17
C PRO A 242 6.24 9.63 -12.29
N THR A 243 7.48 9.32 -12.69
CA THR A 243 7.83 8.31 -13.73
C THR A 243 9.30 7.89 -13.62
N ASP A 244 9.64 6.65 -13.97
CA ASP A 244 11.02 6.12 -13.96
C ASP A 244 11.94 6.72 -15.03
N HIS A 245 11.38 7.54 -15.91
CA HIS A 245 12.14 8.29 -16.90
C HIS A 245 12.75 9.60 -16.37
N VAL A 246 12.55 9.94 -15.08
CA VAL A 246 13.06 11.16 -14.45
C VAL A 246 13.92 10.78 -13.25
N TRP A 247 15.24 10.91 -13.37
CA TRP A 247 16.18 10.47 -12.33
C TRP A 247 16.64 11.62 -11.43
N ASN A 248 16.59 12.86 -11.93
CA ASN A 248 16.96 14.07 -11.20
C ASN A 248 16.11 15.30 -11.60
N PHE A 249 16.39 16.46 -10.98
CA PHE A 249 15.63 17.69 -11.26
C PHE A 249 15.86 18.27 -12.65
N ASP A 250 16.97 17.97 -13.31
CA ASP A 250 17.22 18.47 -14.66
C ASP A 250 16.46 17.64 -15.69
N ASP A 251 16.37 16.32 -15.51
CA ASP A 251 15.44 15.47 -16.27
C ASP A 251 14.01 15.97 -16.12
N LEU A 252 13.59 16.29 -14.89
CA LEU A 252 12.25 16.80 -14.62
C LEU A 252 11.95 18.08 -15.39
N LYS A 253 12.87 19.06 -15.39
CA LYS A 253 12.72 20.33 -16.12
C LYS A 253 12.65 20.10 -17.63
N ASN A 254 13.52 19.24 -18.17
CA ASN A 254 13.61 18.99 -19.60
C ASN A 254 12.39 18.20 -20.11
N ARG A 255 11.87 17.28 -19.30
CA ARG A 255 10.80 16.37 -19.69
C ARG A 255 9.47 17.07 -19.94
N VAL A 256 9.13 18.12 -19.18
CA VAL A 256 7.85 18.84 -19.33
C VAL A 256 7.62 19.37 -20.77
N SER A 257 8.69 19.61 -21.52
CA SER A 257 8.64 20.06 -22.92
C SER A 257 8.31 18.97 -23.95
N ILE A 258 8.33 17.69 -23.57
CA ILE A 258 8.08 16.57 -24.48
C ILE A 258 6.57 16.48 -24.76
N PRO A 259 6.13 16.69 -26.01
CA PRO A 259 4.71 16.62 -26.36
C PRO A 259 4.20 15.18 -26.27
N GLY A 260 2.92 15.03 -25.93
CA GLY A 260 2.18 13.78 -25.96
C GLY A 260 1.19 13.75 -27.12
N LEU A 261 0.49 12.63 -27.31
CA LEU A 261 -0.53 12.50 -28.36
C LEU A 261 -1.57 13.62 -28.34
N VAL A 262 -1.97 14.08 -27.15
CA VAL A 262 -2.98 15.14 -26.98
C VAL A 262 -2.61 16.46 -27.66
N ASP A 263 -1.31 16.72 -27.87
CA ASP A 263 -0.84 17.95 -28.53
C ASP A 263 -0.97 17.89 -30.05
N PHE A 264 -1.07 16.67 -30.61
CA PHE A 264 -1.13 16.43 -32.05
C PHE A 264 -2.53 16.02 -32.51
N ASP A 265 -3.22 15.17 -31.73
CA ASP A 265 -4.55 14.64 -32.04
C ASP A 265 -5.38 14.41 -30.76
N VAL A 266 -6.25 15.37 -30.45
CA VAL A 266 -7.15 15.29 -29.30
C VAL A 266 -8.19 14.18 -29.44
N ASN A 267 -8.61 13.82 -30.65
CA ASN A 267 -9.63 12.81 -30.86
C ASN A 267 -9.06 11.40 -30.65
N GLU A 268 -7.86 11.13 -31.21
CA GLU A 268 -7.17 9.86 -30.94
C GLU A 268 -6.76 9.77 -29.47
N ALA A 269 -6.31 10.87 -28.84
CA ALA A 269 -6.05 10.89 -27.40
C ALA A 269 -7.29 10.51 -26.58
N LYS A 270 -8.47 11.08 -26.87
CA LYS A 270 -9.73 10.71 -26.20
C LYS A 270 -10.08 9.23 -26.38
N LYS A 271 -9.86 8.70 -27.58
CA LYS A 271 -10.10 7.29 -27.89
C LYS A 271 -9.14 6.38 -27.12
N GLU A 272 -7.86 6.72 -27.01
CA GLU A 272 -6.92 5.97 -26.18
C GLU A 272 -7.29 6.01 -24.69
N LEU A 273 -7.64 7.19 -24.18
CA LEU A 273 -8.11 7.33 -22.80
C LEU A 273 -9.38 6.54 -22.51
N SER A 274 -10.26 6.34 -23.52
CA SER A 274 -11.46 5.52 -23.35
C SER A 274 -11.18 4.03 -23.14
N ASN A 275 -9.94 3.57 -23.42
CA ASN A 275 -9.51 2.20 -23.17
C ASN A 275 -8.92 2.01 -21.76
N ILE A 276 -8.70 3.08 -20.99
CA ILE A 276 -8.23 2.99 -19.60
C ILE A 276 -9.28 2.30 -18.76
N ARG A 277 -8.83 1.41 -17.86
CA ARG A 277 -9.71 0.62 -17.00
C ARG A 277 -9.33 0.81 -15.54
N GLY A 278 -10.31 1.21 -14.74
CA GLY A 278 -10.10 1.53 -13.34
C GLY A 278 -9.13 2.69 -13.15
N ASN A 279 -8.38 2.66 -12.05
CA ASN A 279 -7.50 3.76 -11.64
C ASN A 279 -6.07 3.32 -11.30
N ILE A 280 -5.75 2.04 -11.40
CA ILE A 280 -4.43 1.54 -11.04
C ILE A 280 -3.38 1.81 -12.12
N VAL A 281 -2.19 2.19 -11.70
CA VAL A 281 -1.00 2.39 -12.53
C VAL A 281 0.22 1.81 -11.82
N ILE A 282 1.32 1.61 -12.54
CA ILE A 282 2.59 1.18 -11.96
C ILE A 282 3.16 2.32 -11.11
N TYR A 283 3.55 2.00 -9.89
CA TYR A 283 4.27 2.95 -9.04
C TYR A 283 5.72 3.06 -9.53
N PRO A 284 6.23 4.28 -9.84
CA PRO A 284 7.58 4.46 -10.33
C PRO A 284 8.60 4.37 -9.20
N LEU A 285 9.56 3.47 -9.34
CA LEU A 285 10.57 3.13 -8.32
C LEU A 285 11.85 3.98 -8.44
N LEU A 286 12.09 4.56 -9.62
CA LEU A 286 13.31 5.28 -9.98
C LEU A 286 13.11 6.79 -10.10
N PHE A 287 11.90 7.29 -9.83
CA PHE A 287 11.61 8.71 -9.89
C PHE A 287 12.47 9.52 -8.89
N LEU A 288 13.24 10.48 -9.42
CA LEU A 288 14.18 11.32 -8.67
C LEU A 288 15.20 10.52 -7.84
N ALA A 289 15.53 9.31 -8.28
CA ALA A 289 16.41 8.40 -7.56
C ALA A 289 17.80 8.98 -7.27
N GLU A 290 18.32 9.94 -8.04
CA GLU A 290 19.63 10.57 -7.74
C GLU A 290 19.57 11.61 -6.62
N VAL A 291 18.40 12.22 -6.42
CA VAL A 291 18.26 13.39 -5.53
C VAL A 291 17.65 13.00 -4.19
N LEU A 292 16.74 12.02 -4.18
CA LEU A 292 16.04 11.58 -2.98
C LEU A 292 16.78 10.45 -2.23
N LYS A 293 18.06 10.21 -2.52
CA LYS A 293 18.86 9.25 -1.77
C LYS A 293 19.13 9.76 -0.35
N PRO A 294 19.18 8.87 0.64
CA PRO A 294 19.81 9.19 1.92
C PRO A 294 21.22 9.74 1.68
N SER A 295 21.61 10.74 2.45
CA SER A 295 22.93 11.33 2.30
C SER A 295 24.01 10.30 2.66
N TYR A 296 25.21 10.44 2.11
CA TYR A 296 26.35 9.58 2.44
C TYR A 296 26.66 9.61 3.96
N LEU A 297 26.40 10.74 4.62
CA LEU A 297 26.48 10.89 6.08
C LEU A 297 25.46 10.01 6.82
N ASP A 298 24.25 9.85 6.27
CA ASP A 298 23.26 8.92 6.80
C ASP A 298 23.79 7.48 6.71
N MET A 299 24.41 7.10 5.59
CA MET A 299 25.05 5.79 5.41
C MET A 299 26.26 5.55 6.33
N PHE A 300 27.07 6.57 6.63
CA PHE A 300 28.21 6.43 7.55
C PHE A 300 27.78 6.38 9.01
N SER A 301 26.74 7.15 9.39
CA SER A 301 26.13 7.02 10.72
C SER A 301 25.54 5.62 10.98
N MET A 302 25.19 4.88 9.92
CA MET A 302 24.75 3.49 9.98
C MET A 302 25.85 2.48 10.32
N TYR A 303 27.12 2.85 10.16
CA TYR A 303 28.27 1.96 10.40
C TYR A 303 28.96 2.19 11.75
N VAL A 304 28.70 3.31 12.42
CA VAL A 304 29.45 3.73 13.62
C VAL A 304 28.71 3.47 14.93
N ASP A 305 27.46 2.99 14.89
CA ASP A 305 26.71 2.60 16.09
C ASP A 305 26.35 1.11 16.01
N THR A 306 27.17 0.18 16.51
CA THR A 306 27.37 -0.10 17.94
C THR A 306 28.60 -1.01 18.08
N ARG A 307 29.56 -0.60 18.94
CA ARG A 307 30.81 -1.32 19.29
C ARG A 307 31.85 -1.31 18.16
N GLY A 308 32.84 -0.44 18.30
CA GLY A 308 33.93 -0.24 17.34
C GLY A 308 34.82 -1.46 17.10
N ASP A 309 34.31 -2.41 16.32
CA ASP A 309 35.09 -3.47 15.68
C ASP A 309 34.77 -3.45 14.18
N THR A 310 35.71 -2.95 13.39
CA THR A 310 35.66 -3.02 11.92
C THR A 310 35.91 -4.47 11.49
N LYS A 311 34.92 -5.13 10.90
CA LYS A 311 35.15 -6.30 10.05
C LYS A 311 34.77 -5.98 8.62
N ASP A 312 35.74 -6.18 7.73
CA ASP A 312 35.59 -6.15 6.29
C ASP A 312 34.45 -7.07 5.85
N LEU A 313 33.49 -6.53 5.09
CA LEU A 313 32.52 -7.33 4.35
C LEU A 313 32.32 -6.75 2.95
N ASN A 314 32.64 -7.60 1.96
CA ASN A 314 32.34 -7.43 0.55
C ASN A 314 30.86 -7.12 0.34
N PHE A 315 30.55 -5.96 -0.24
CA PHE A 315 29.23 -5.67 -0.78
C PHE A 315 29.09 -6.31 -2.16
N ASP A 316 28.19 -7.29 -2.27
CA ASP A 316 27.65 -7.73 -3.55
C ASP A 316 26.49 -6.77 -3.90
N THR A 317 26.80 -5.77 -4.73
CA THR A 317 25.93 -4.62 -5.05
C THR A 317 24.69 -4.97 -5.88
N GLU A 318 24.54 -6.22 -6.33
CA GLU A 318 23.44 -6.64 -7.21
C GLU A 318 22.15 -7.06 -6.49
N LYS A 319 22.11 -7.09 -5.15
CA LYS A 319 20.96 -7.62 -4.38
C LYS A 319 20.23 -6.60 -3.50
N THR A 320 20.38 -5.31 -3.79
CA THR A 320 19.57 -4.30 -3.13
C THR A 320 18.31 -4.10 -3.94
N PHE A 321 17.23 -4.77 -3.52
CA PHE A 321 15.88 -4.39 -3.94
C PHE A 321 15.68 -2.91 -3.58
N VAL A 322 15.74 -2.05 -4.59
CA VAL A 322 15.06 -0.75 -4.54
C VAL A 322 13.60 -1.09 -4.79
N ALA A 323 12.79 -0.79 -3.76
CA ALA A 323 11.37 -1.09 -3.69
C ALA A 323 10.63 -0.70 -4.95
#